data_AF-A0A7V9ZTI0-F1
#
_entry.id   AF-A0A7V9ZTI0-F1
#
_cell.length_a   1.000
_cell.length_b   1.000
_cell.length_c   1.000
_cell.angle_alpha   90.00
_cell.angle_beta   90.00
_cell.angle_gamma   90.00
#
_symmetry.space_group_name_H-M   'P 1'
#
loop_
_entity.id
_entity.type
_entity.pdbx_description
1 polymer ?
#
loop_
_entity_poly.entity_id
_entity_poly.type
_entity_poly.pdbx_seq_one_letter_code
_entity_poly.pdbx_strand_id
1 'polypeptide(L)'
;QLSDAERKKYQGEINALYAKYKLGKPQQITQQLNASRILRAVYSEKQLQEVMVDFWTNHFNVYAGKAATRWFLPEYDRAVIRPNALGNFKDLLTATAQSPAMLFYLDNFQSVSPNAPVNGGQRNPNRRLNRNNGNDQMNAQRREELKRQYGLSDAELDERIKQNQTKQLKRMERGINENYAREIMELHTLGVDGGYTQKDIVEVARSFTGWTIADPRGYRSAAANEIKGDDNKKLNRLQRQMGIPDEIESGEFYFNEKWHEGGEKIVLGQKINEGGMKDGLKVIDVLAAHPSTAKFIARKLAVKFVSDNPSDALVGRVAQAFQKSNGDIKTTLRALFNDKEFYAPENYRAKIKTPFELLASSLRALDADVKTSPALVGLLGKMGEPLYGYIAPTGYPDTAEDWVNTGALLERMNFAVALASNRIPQTKVNLAKFEAKSKQEILNKAVSGILEGEISASTRAMLLKQLEQPLPEPKLAAETDEMAMEMPMMEGGNGGGRRGMGAQVRLLAPSGNAEVFKVIGLILGSPDFQRQ
;
A
#
# COMPACT_ATOMS: atom_id res chain seq x y z
N GLN A 1 14.64 -22.81 19.12
CA GLN A 1 13.22 -22.54 18.78
C GLN A 1 12.42 -22.75 20.06
N LEU A 2 11.50 -21.84 20.42
CA LEU A 2 10.64 -22.02 21.61
C LEU A 2 9.74 -23.24 21.42
N SER A 3 9.60 -24.05 22.47
CA SER A 3 8.61 -25.12 22.58
C SER A 3 7.19 -24.56 22.52
N ASP A 4 6.20 -25.40 22.21
CA ASP A 4 4.80 -24.94 22.12
C ASP A 4 4.26 -24.45 23.46
N ALA A 5 4.72 -25.03 24.58
CA ALA A 5 4.40 -24.56 25.93
C ALA A 5 4.96 -23.15 26.19
N GLU A 6 6.22 -22.90 25.81
CA GLU A 6 6.85 -21.59 25.95
C GLU A 6 6.21 -20.54 25.03
N ARG A 7 5.81 -20.91 23.80
CA ARG A 7 5.05 -20.02 22.91
C ARG A 7 3.70 -19.64 23.50
N LYS A 8 2.99 -20.60 24.07
CA LYS A 8 1.68 -20.36 24.69
C LYS A 8 1.82 -19.47 25.93
N LYS A 9 2.85 -19.68 26.75
CA LYS A 9 3.19 -18.81 27.89
C LYS A 9 3.50 -17.39 27.44
N TYR A 10 4.40 -17.24 26.45
CA TYR A 10 4.78 -15.95 25.87
C TYR A 10 3.58 -15.20 25.27
N GLN A 11 2.70 -15.89 24.54
CA GLN A 11 1.44 -15.31 24.05
C GLN A 11 0.51 -14.88 25.18
N GLY A 12 0.45 -15.66 26.27
CA GLY A 12 -0.30 -15.31 27.48
C GLY A 12 0.20 -14.02 28.14
N GLU A 13 1.52 -13.89 28.28
CA GLU A 13 2.18 -12.69 28.82
C GLU A 13 1.94 -11.45 27.95
N ILE A 14 2.02 -11.59 26.62
CA ILE A 14 1.67 -10.52 25.68
C ILE A 14 0.20 -10.12 25.84
N ASN A 15 -0.73 -11.08 25.87
CA ASN A 15 -2.15 -10.78 26.01
C ASN A 15 -2.45 -10.07 27.35
N ALA A 16 -1.78 -10.46 28.43
CA ALA A 16 -1.90 -9.80 29.73
C ALA A 16 -1.40 -8.36 29.70
N LEU A 17 -0.27 -8.08 29.01
CA LEU A 17 0.21 -6.72 28.78
C LEU A 17 -0.80 -5.88 27.99
N TYR A 18 -1.36 -6.43 26.90
CA TYR A 18 -2.36 -5.73 26.09
C TYR A 18 -3.61 -5.42 26.90
N ALA A 19 -4.09 -6.36 27.71
CA ALA A 19 -5.22 -6.15 28.61
C ALA A 19 -4.93 -5.08 29.67
N LYS A 20 -3.74 -5.14 30.31
CA LYS A 20 -3.30 -4.18 31.33
C LYS A 20 -3.31 -2.75 30.80
N TYR A 21 -2.85 -2.54 29.57
CA TYR A 21 -2.75 -1.22 28.96
C TYR A 21 -3.94 -0.87 28.04
N LYS A 22 -5.01 -1.68 28.03
CA LYS A 22 -6.18 -1.52 27.15
C LYS A 22 -5.82 -1.36 25.67
N LEU A 23 -4.76 -2.04 25.24
CA LEU A 23 -4.27 -2.00 23.86
C LEU A 23 -5.03 -2.98 22.99
N GLY A 24 -5.43 -2.53 21.80
CA GLY A 24 -5.95 -3.40 20.75
C GLY A 24 -4.87 -4.30 20.15
N LYS A 25 -5.25 -5.46 19.61
CA LYS A 25 -4.31 -6.34 18.89
C LYS A 25 -3.75 -5.60 17.67
N PRO A 26 -2.49 -5.83 17.25
CA PRO A 26 -1.90 -5.15 16.09
C PRO A 26 -2.72 -5.31 14.80
N GLN A 27 -3.37 -6.47 14.64
CA GLN A 27 -4.24 -6.75 13.48
C GLN A 27 -5.46 -5.83 13.41
N GLN A 28 -5.93 -5.31 14.56
CA GLN A 28 -7.10 -4.41 14.59
C GLN A 28 -6.80 -3.08 13.90
N ILE A 29 -5.56 -2.61 13.89
CA ILE A 29 -5.19 -1.35 13.25
C ILE A 29 -5.39 -1.45 11.73
N THR A 30 -4.85 -2.50 11.10
CA THR A 30 -5.04 -2.72 9.67
C THR A 30 -6.52 -2.98 9.33
N GLN A 31 -7.24 -3.70 10.20
CA GLN A 31 -8.69 -3.91 10.01
C GLN A 31 -9.48 -2.60 10.07
N GLN A 32 -9.19 -1.74 11.04
CA GLN A 32 -9.83 -0.42 11.19
C GLN A 32 -9.46 0.52 10.04
N LEU A 33 -8.21 0.48 9.56
CA LEU A 33 -7.80 1.25 8.40
C LEU A 33 -8.52 0.81 7.11
N ASN A 34 -8.63 -0.51 6.89
CA ASN A 34 -9.40 -1.06 5.78
C ASN A 34 -10.88 -0.66 5.87
N ALA A 35 -11.47 -0.76 7.07
CA ALA A 35 -12.83 -0.33 7.31
C ALA A 35 -13.04 1.16 7.05
N SER A 36 -12.14 2.02 7.55
CA SER A 36 -12.17 3.47 7.31
C SER A 36 -12.17 3.77 5.80
N ARG A 37 -11.29 3.11 5.04
CA ARG A 37 -11.20 3.31 3.58
C ARG A 37 -12.48 2.88 2.86
N ILE A 38 -13.01 1.70 3.17
CA ILE A 38 -14.26 1.19 2.56
C ILE A 38 -15.44 2.10 2.92
N LEU A 39 -15.63 2.41 4.21
CA LEU A 39 -16.75 3.23 4.66
C LEU A 39 -16.72 4.63 4.04
N ARG A 40 -15.54 5.22 3.86
CA ARG A 40 -15.43 6.53 3.21
C ARG A 40 -15.72 6.46 1.71
N ALA A 41 -15.21 5.46 1.00
CA ALA A 41 -15.55 5.27 -0.41
C ALA A 41 -17.06 5.07 -0.60
N VAL A 42 -17.71 4.32 0.30
CA VAL A 42 -19.15 4.04 0.24
C VAL A 42 -20.01 5.23 0.67
N TYR A 43 -19.70 5.91 1.77
CA TYR A 43 -20.61 6.90 2.38
C TYR A 43 -20.24 8.35 2.18
N SER A 44 -19.01 8.67 1.76
CA SER A 44 -18.62 10.06 1.54
C SER A 44 -19.39 10.67 0.38
N GLU A 45 -19.85 11.91 0.52
CA GLU A 45 -20.38 12.69 -0.59
C GLU A 45 -19.26 13.30 -1.44
N LYS A 46 -18.00 13.28 -0.96
CA LYS A 46 -16.83 13.82 -1.64
C LYS A 46 -16.15 12.74 -2.50
N GLN A 47 -16.87 12.20 -3.47
CA GLN A 47 -16.39 11.06 -4.27
C GLN A 47 -15.08 11.33 -5.02
N LEU A 48 -14.93 12.49 -5.65
CA LEU A 48 -13.66 12.86 -6.29
C LEU A 48 -12.50 12.88 -5.28
N GLN A 49 -12.73 13.32 -4.04
CA GLN A 49 -11.69 13.28 -3.01
C GLN A 49 -11.30 11.84 -2.69
N GLU A 50 -12.25 10.92 -2.54
CA GLU A 50 -11.93 9.52 -2.22
C GLU A 50 -11.23 8.80 -3.39
N VAL A 51 -11.59 9.08 -4.64
CA VAL A 51 -10.86 8.58 -5.82
C VAL A 51 -9.43 9.12 -5.84
N MET A 52 -9.22 10.39 -5.50
CA MET A 52 -7.87 10.95 -5.43
C MET A 52 -7.07 10.41 -4.24
N VAL A 53 -7.71 10.14 -3.10
CA VAL A 53 -7.05 9.45 -1.97
C VAL A 53 -6.60 8.06 -2.36
N ASP A 54 -7.44 7.31 -3.07
CA ASP A 54 -7.11 5.99 -3.63
C ASP A 54 -5.90 6.08 -4.56
N PHE A 55 -5.96 6.98 -5.55
CA PHE A 55 -4.88 7.24 -6.51
C PHE A 55 -3.55 7.59 -5.82
N TRP A 56 -3.54 8.52 -4.87
CA TRP A 56 -2.31 8.94 -4.19
C TRP A 56 -1.78 7.87 -3.23
N THR A 57 -2.65 7.13 -2.56
CA THR A 57 -2.22 6.01 -1.71
C THR A 57 -1.56 4.92 -2.55
N ASN A 58 -2.05 4.70 -3.77
CA ASN A 58 -1.45 3.75 -4.70
C ASN A 58 -0.15 4.30 -5.30
N HIS A 59 -0.10 5.59 -5.64
CA HIS A 59 1.08 6.23 -6.19
C HIS A 59 2.25 6.30 -5.21
N PHE A 60 1.98 6.59 -3.95
CA PHE A 60 2.94 6.57 -2.85
C PHE A 60 2.72 5.33 -1.98
N ASN A 61 2.78 4.15 -2.62
CA ASN A 61 2.42 2.88 -2.00
C ASN A 61 3.32 2.55 -0.80
N VAL A 62 2.69 2.05 0.26
CA VAL A 62 3.36 1.62 1.48
C VAL A 62 2.77 0.28 1.94
N TYR A 63 3.59 -0.77 1.91
CA TYR A 63 3.14 -2.13 2.25
C TYR A 63 2.94 -2.32 3.75
N ALA A 64 1.70 -2.60 4.18
CA ALA A 64 1.36 -2.81 5.59
C ALA A 64 2.10 -3.99 6.23
N GLY A 65 2.47 -5.00 5.45
CA GLY A 65 3.12 -6.20 5.95
C GLY A 65 4.58 -6.01 6.36
N LYS A 66 5.23 -4.89 5.98
CA LYS A 66 6.64 -4.65 6.32
C LYS A 66 6.80 -4.22 7.79
N ALA A 67 7.03 -5.19 8.68
CA ALA A 67 7.36 -4.98 10.09
C ALA A 67 6.48 -3.90 10.79
N ALA A 68 7.06 -2.74 11.13
CA ALA A 68 6.39 -1.67 11.88
C ALA A 68 5.51 -0.74 11.02
N THR A 69 5.57 -0.83 9.69
CA THR A 69 4.82 0.05 8.78
C THR A 69 3.32 0.09 9.07
N ARG A 70 2.72 -1.02 9.49
CA ARG A 70 1.29 -1.11 9.88
C ARG A 70 0.86 -0.10 10.95
N TRP A 71 1.78 0.35 11.81
CA TRP A 71 1.49 1.28 12.90
C TRP A 71 1.46 2.73 12.41
N PHE A 72 2.23 3.04 11.35
CA PHE A 72 2.30 4.37 10.76
C PHE A 72 1.21 4.63 9.71
N LEU A 73 0.66 3.58 9.11
CA LEU A 73 -0.32 3.69 8.02
C LEU A 73 -1.61 4.46 8.36
N PRO A 74 -2.22 4.34 9.57
CA PRO A 74 -3.40 5.13 9.91
C PRO A 74 -3.14 6.64 9.89
N GLU A 75 -1.98 7.06 10.40
CA GLU A 75 -1.57 8.46 10.36
C GLU A 75 -1.20 8.88 8.94
N TYR A 76 -0.53 8.02 8.18
CA TYR A 76 -0.23 8.26 6.78
C TYR A 76 -1.49 8.53 5.93
N ASP A 77 -2.54 7.71 6.07
CA ASP A 77 -3.82 7.98 5.41
C ASP A 77 -4.44 9.30 5.90
N ARG A 78 -4.54 9.49 7.21
CA ARG A 78 -5.30 10.60 7.81
C ARG A 78 -4.62 11.97 7.70
N ALA A 79 -3.31 12.04 7.91
CA ALA A 79 -2.55 13.28 8.06
C ALA A 79 -1.67 13.59 6.84
N VAL A 80 -1.29 12.59 6.04
CA VAL A 80 -0.43 12.79 4.86
C VAL A 80 -1.24 12.77 3.57
N ILE A 81 -1.94 11.67 3.25
CA ILE A 81 -2.61 11.53 1.96
C ILE A 81 -3.91 12.35 1.89
N ARG A 82 -4.84 12.14 2.83
CA ARG A 82 -6.19 12.72 2.75
C ARG A 82 -6.26 14.25 2.71
N PRO A 83 -5.49 14.99 3.53
CA PRO A 83 -5.52 16.45 3.51
C PRO A 83 -4.97 17.03 2.20
N ASN A 84 -4.05 16.31 1.56
CA ASN A 84 -3.34 16.76 0.37
C ASN A 84 -3.91 16.21 -0.94
N ALA A 85 -4.92 15.33 -0.90
CA ALA A 85 -5.43 14.61 -2.07
C ALA A 85 -5.91 15.52 -3.23
N LEU A 86 -6.41 16.71 -2.90
CA LEU A 86 -6.81 17.76 -3.85
C LEU A 86 -5.99 19.05 -3.67
N GLY A 87 -4.88 19.00 -2.94
CA GLY A 87 -4.03 20.14 -2.60
C GLY A 87 -2.98 20.44 -3.66
N ASN A 88 -1.77 20.77 -3.20
CA ASN A 88 -0.60 20.96 -4.07
C ASN A 88 0.29 19.72 -4.04
N PHE A 89 0.82 19.34 -5.21
CA PHE A 89 1.69 18.16 -5.34
C PHE A 89 3.00 18.28 -4.56
N LYS A 90 3.61 19.47 -4.48
CA LYS A 90 4.83 19.69 -3.68
C LYS A 90 4.57 19.42 -2.20
N ASP A 91 3.44 19.88 -1.68
CA ASP A 91 3.06 19.67 -0.28
C ASP A 91 2.81 18.19 -0.01
N LEU A 92 2.10 17.52 -0.92
CA LEU A 92 1.90 16.06 -0.87
C LEU A 92 3.24 15.31 -0.88
N LEU A 93 4.13 15.63 -1.82
CA LEU A 93 5.46 15.00 -1.95
C LEU A 93 6.33 15.25 -0.72
N THR A 94 6.28 16.45 -0.15
CA THR A 94 6.99 16.78 1.10
C THR A 94 6.45 15.94 2.26
N ALA A 95 5.13 15.89 2.41
CA ALA A 95 4.47 15.16 3.49
C ALA A 95 4.70 13.64 3.39
N THR A 96 4.70 13.08 2.17
CA THR A 96 5.03 11.66 1.97
C THR A 96 6.50 11.38 2.21
N ALA A 97 7.41 12.27 1.79
CA ALA A 97 8.84 12.10 2.01
C ALA A 97 9.22 12.11 3.50
N GLN A 98 8.55 12.94 4.31
CA GLN A 98 8.77 13.04 5.76
C GLN A 98 7.97 12.02 6.58
N SER A 99 7.02 11.33 5.97
CA SER A 99 6.17 10.35 6.67
C SER A 99 7.00 9.21 7.28
N PRO A 100 6.83 8.91 8.58
CA PRO A 100 7.41 7.73 9.20
C PRO A 100 7.05 6.42 8.46
N ALA A 101 5.85 6.34 7.86
CA ALA A 101 5.43 5.17 7.10
C ALA A 101 6.33 4.95 5.87
N MET A 102 6.60 6.02 5.10
CA MET A 102 7.42 5.96 3.89
C MET A 102 8.90 5.79 4.22
N LEU A 103 9.41 6.57 5.19
CA LEU A 103 10.80 6.46 5.65
C LEU A 103 11.12 5.07 6.18
N PHE A 104 10.20 4.43 6.90
CA PHE A 104 10.37 3.05 7.36
C PHE A 104 10.23 2.05 6.20
N TYR A 105 9.25 2.25 5.32
CA TYR A 105 8.99 1.33 4.22
C TYR A 105 10.13 1.25 3.21
N LEU A 106 10.85 2.35 2.98
CA LEU A 106 12.00 2.41 2.09
C LEU A 106 13.34 2.45 2.83
N ASP A 107 13.33 2.21 4.14
CA ASP A 107 14.52 2.17 5.02
C ASP A 107 15.35 3.46 5.04
N ASN A 108 14.80 4.61 4.60
CA ASN A 108 15.52 5.89 4.61
C ASN A 108 15.82 6.37 6.03
N PHE A 109 15.05 5.93 7.03
CA PHE A 109 15.37 6.21 8.44
C PHE A 109 16.75 5.69 8.87
N GLN A 110 17.38 4.81 8.08
CA GLN A 110 18.73 4.29 8.29
C GLN A 110 19.81 5.03 7.47
N SER A 111 19.42 6.01 6.65
CA SER A 111 20.29 6.78 5.76
C SER A 111 21.19 7.71 6.57
N VAL A 112 22.50 7.48 6.47
CA VAL A 112 23.52 8.17 7.26
C VAL A 112 24.71 8.48 6.38
N SER A 113 25.31 9.66 6.55
CA SER A 113 26.56 10.02 5.87
C SER A 113 27.63 8.97 6.15
N PRO A 114 28.41 8.56 5.14
CA PRO A 114 29.61 7.73 5.34
C PRO A 114 30.61 8.34 6.34
N ASN A 115 30.61 9.67 6.48
CA ASN A 115 31.49 10.42 7.38
C ASN A 115 30.87 10.70 8.76
N ALA A 116 29.65 10.20 9.03
CA ALA A 116 28.98 10.47 10.30
C ALA A 116 29.73 9.82 11.49
N PRO A 117 29.85 10.53 12.63
CA PRO A 117 30.50 10.00 13.82
C PRO A 117 29.81 8.71 14.29
N VAL A 118 30.60 7.63 14.39
CA VAL A 118 30.15 6.38 15.01
C VAL A 118 30.14 6.58 16.52
N ASN A 119 29.01 7.03 17.08
CA ASN A 119 28.90 7.14 18.53
C ASN A 119 29.13 5.75 19.17
N GLY A 120 30.15 5.66 20.03
CA GLY A 120 30.61 4.43 20.72
C GLY A 120 29.56 3.71 21.59
N GLY A 121 28.34 4.24 21.67
CA GLY A 121 27.16 3.61 22.29
C GLY A 121 26.18 2.96 21.31
N GLN A 122 26.32 3.18 20.00
CA GLN A 122 25.52 2.51 18.96
C GLN A 122 26.04 1.08 18.69
N ARG A 123 26.07 0.27 19.75
CA ARG A 123 25.85 -1.16 19.56
C ARG A 123 24.40 -1.30 19.15
N ASN A 124 24.19 -1.52 17.85
CA ASN A 124 22.94 -1.98 17.27
C ASN A 124 22.17 -2.84 18.30
N PRO A 125 20.90 -2.59 18.64
CA PRO A 125 20.17 -3.43 19.61
C PRO A 125 20.20 -4.92 19.22
N ASN A 126 20.29 -5.19 17.92
CA ASN A 126 20.51 -6.53 17.35
C ASN A 126 21.89 -7.14 17.67
N ARG A 127 22.85 -6.36 18.16
CA ARG A 127 24.17 -6.82 18.64
C ARG A 127 24.10 -7.44 20.04
N ARG A 128 23.06 -7.14 20.85
CA ARG A 128 22.81 -7.84 22.13
C ARG A 128 22.23 -9.23 21.93
N LEU A 129 21.38 -9.42 20.91
CA LEU A 129 20.97 -10.75 20.44
C LEU A 129 22.16 -11.57 19.91
N ASN A 130 23.26 -10.91 19.50
CA ASN A 130 24.43 -11.58 18.96
C ASN A 130 25.63 -11.69 19.93
N ARG A 131 25.54 -11.11 21.14
CA ARG A 131 26.59 -11.30 22.16
C ARG A 131 26.44 -12.61 22.92
N ASN A 132 25.23 -13.17 22.94
CA ASN A 132 25.02 -14.57 23.38
C ASN A 132 25.35 -15.58 22.27
N ASN A 133 25.52 -15.15 21.01
CA ASN A 133 26.00 -15.97 19.90
C ASN A 133 27.48 -15.75 19.58
N GLY A 134 28.18 -14.91 20.36
CA GLY A 134 29.58 -14.56 20.12
C GLY A 134 30.58 -15.65 20.49
N ASN A 135 30.11 -16.78 21.05
CA ASN A 135 30.90 -17.95 21.39
C ASN A 135 30.27 -19.27 20.90
N ASP A 136 29.22 -19.24 20.09
CA ASP A 136 28.71 -20.46 19.49
C ASP A 136 29.61 -20.82 18.30
N GLN A 137 30.65 -21.60 18.59
CA GLN A 137 31.04 -22.67 17.68
C GLN A 137 29.73 -23.30 17.19
N MET A 138 29.40 -23.11 15.91
CA MET A 138 28.33 -23.83 15.24
C MET A 138 28.40 -25.29 15.69
N ASN A 139 27.41 -25.73 16.47
CA ASN A 139 27.45 -27.04 17.12
C ASN A 139 27.76 -28.10 16.05
N ALA A 140 28.72 -28.99 16.30
CA ALA A 140 29.31 -29.86 15.27
C ALA A 140 28.24 -30.63 14.47
N GLN A 141 27.14 -31.00 15.14
CA GLN A 141 25.97 -31.63 14.54
C GLN A 141 25.27 -30.77 13.47
N ARG A 142 25.12 -29.46 13.70
CA ARG A 142 24.50 -28.52 12.74
C ARG A 142 25.37 -28.31 11.52
N ARG A 143 26.69 -28.39 11.70
CA ARG A 143 27.69 -28.27 10.63
C ARG A 143 27.65 -29.52 9.74
N GLU A 144 27.61 -30.71 10.33
CA GLU A 144 27.38 -31.98 9.63
C GLU A 144 26.04 -32.02 8.87
N GLU A 145 24.97 -31.51 9.48
CA GLU A 145 23.63 -31.46 8.88
C GLU A 145 23.60 -30.59 7.61
N LEU A 146 24.23 -29.41 7.64
CA LEU A 146 24.35 -28.53 6.48
C LEU A 146 25.25 -29.11 5.38
N LYS A 147 26.34 -29.81 5.73
CA LYS A 147 27.19 -30.50 4.75
C LYS A 147 26.40 -31.56 4.00
N ARG A 148 25.60 -32.36 4.71
CA ARG A 148 24.73 -33.38 4.10
C ARG A 148 23.60 -32.77 3.27
N GLN A 149 22.96 -31.71 3.76
CA GLN A 149 21.83 -31.07 3.08
C GLN A 149 22.23 -30.46 1.73
N TYR A 150 23.44 -29.89 1.64
CA TYR A 150 23.89 -29.15 0.46
C TYR A 150 25.04 -29.84 -0.30
N GLY A 151 25.48 -31.02 0.14
CA GLY A 151 26.60 -31.75 -0.49
C GLY A 151 27.93 -31.01 -0.46
N LEU A 152 28.22 -30.24 0.59
CA LEU A 152 29.38 -29.35 0.68
C LEU A 152 30.52 -29.97 1.49
N SER A 153 31.76 -29.72 1.08
CA SER A 153 32.96 -29.97 1.89
C SER A 153 33.10 -28.97 3.05
N ASP A 154 33.97 -29.26 4.02
CA ASP A 154 34.21 -28.36 5.16
C ASP A 154 34.74 -26.99 4.73
N ALA A 155 35.58 -26.94 3.69
CA ALA A 155 36.12 -25.69 3.14
C ALA A 155 35.04 -24.83 2.43
N GLU A 156 34.18 -25.46 1.63
CA GLU A 156 33.08 -24.76 0.92
C GLU A 156 32.01 -24.26 1.89
N LEU A 157 31.73 -25.02 2.96
CA LEU A 157 30.82 -24.57 4.01
C LEU A 157 31.40 -23.36 4.76
N ASP A 158 32.69 -23.35 5.08
CA ASP A 158 33.36 -22.20 5.70
C ASP A 158 33.39 -20.99 4.80
N GLU A 159 33.65 -21.17 3.51
CA GLU A 159 33.62 -20.08 2.55
C GLU A 159 32.21 -19.51 2.40
N ARG A 160 31.17 -20.36 2.37
CA ARG A 160 29.77 -19.93 2.32
C ARG A 160 29.35 -19.21 3.61
N ILE A 161 29.82 -19.65 4.78
CA ILE A 161 29.61 -18.97 6.06
C ILE A 161 30.30 -17.60 6.05
N LYS A 162 31.56 -17.53 5.60
CA LYS A 162 32.29 -16.26 5.45
C LYS A 162 31.62 -15.33 4.47
N GLN A 163 31.19 -15.80 3.30
CA GLN A 163 30.46 -15.02 2.31
C GLN A 163 29.13 -14.50 2.86
N ASN A 164 28.40 -15.32 3.62
CA ASN A 164 27.17 -14.90 4.30
C ASN A 164 27.43 -13.90 5.43
N GLN A 165 28.50 -14.07 6.20
CA GLN A 165 28.95 -13.10 7.21
C GLN A 165 29.37 -11.78 6.55
N THR A 166 30.14 -11.81 5.46
CA THR A 166 30.55 -10.61 4.71
C THR A 166 29.37 -9.92 4.04
N LYS A 167 28.41 -10.67 3.47
CA LYS A 167 27.14 -10.11 2.95
C LYS A 167 26.29 -9.52 4.09
N GLN A 168 26.27 -10.13 5.27
CA GLN A 168 25.62 -9.56 6.45
C GLN A 168 26.33 -8.30 6.96
N LEU A 169 27.66 -8.27 6.96
CA LEU A 169 28.47 -7.12 7.37
C LEU A 169 28.29 -5.94 6.41
N LYS A 170 28.29 -6.17 5.08
CA LYS A 170 27.93 -5.15 4.08
C LYS A 170 26.49 -4.66 4.22
N ARG A 171 25.53 -5.55 4.53
CA ARG A 171 24.15 -5.15 4.90
C ARG A 171 24.07 -4.34 6.19
N MET A 172 25.12 -4.34 7.01
CA MET A 172 25.23 -3.58 8.26
C MET A 172 26.10 -2.34 8.13
N GLU A 173 26.69 -2.08 6.94
CA GLU A 173 27.37 -0.82 6.66
C GLU A 173 26.35 0.31 6.61
N ARG A 174 26.62 1.34 7.42
CA ARG A 174 25.88 2.60 7.38
C ARG A 174 26.29 3.32 6.12
N GLY A 175 25.32 3.90 5.42
CA GLY A 175 25.57 4.65 4.21
C GLY A 175 24.31 5.37 3.76
N ILE A 176 24.48 6.13 2.68
CA ILE A 176 23.37 6.81 2.02
C ILE A 176 22.37 5.78 1.48
N ASN A 177 21.08 6.11 1.53
CA ASN A 177 20.03 5.25 0.98
C ASN A 177 19.70 5.65 -0.47
N GLU A 178 20.41 5.04 -1.42
CA GLU A 178 20.13 5.22 -2.85
C GLU A 178 18.79 4.64 -3.28
N ASN A 179 18.26 3.63 -2.59
CA ASN A 179 16.96 3.06 -2.94
C ASN A 179 15.87 4.11 -2.78
N TYR A 180 15.82 4.76 -1.61
CA TYR A 180 14.85 5.85 -1.36
C TYR A 180 14.98 6.98 -2.37
N ALA A 181 16.21 7.39 -2.70
CA ALA A 181 16.49 8.39 -3.72
C ALA A 181 15.99 7.96 -5.12
N ARG A 182 16.19 6.69 -5.48
CA ARG A 182 15.67 6.12 -6.72
C ARG A 182 14.14 6.11 -6.71
N GLU A 183 13.48 5.62 -5.66
CA GLU A 183 12.01 5.57 -5.63
C GLU A 183 11.39 6.97 -5.73
N ILE A 184 11.94 7.98 -5.02
CA ILE A 184 11.39 9.33 -5.05
C ILE A 184 11.58 9.98 -6.43
N MET A 185 12.71 9.75 -7.09
CA MET A 185 12.99 10.27 -8.43
C MET A 185 12.23 9.51 -9.52
N GLU A 186 12.24 8.18 -9.47
CA GLU A 186 11.74 7.30 -10.53
C GLU A 186 10.23 7.07 -10.42
N LEU A 187 9.76 6.63 -9.25
CA LEU A 187 8.38 6.16 -9.09
C LEU A 187 7.42 7.26 -8.65
N HIS A 188 7.91 8.23 -7.88
CA HIS A 188 7.06 9.28 -7.32
C HIS A 188 7.11 10.60 -8.10
N THR A 189 8.13 10.84 -8.93
CA THR A 189 8.30 12.14 -9.60
C THR A 189 8.62 12.07 -11.08
N LEU A 190 9.85 11.85 -11.49
CA LEU A 190 10.33 12.07 -12.86
C LEU A 190 9.91 10.96 -13.85
N GLY A 191 9.56 9.76 -13.35
CA GLY A 191 9.41 8.57 -14.18
C GLY A 191 10.76 7.94 -14.55
N VAL A 192 10.75 6.69 -15.01
CA VAL A 192 11.96 5.95 -15.44
C VAL A 192 12.75 6.70 -16.51
N ASP A 193 12.04 7.34 -17.46
CA ASP A 193 12.64 8.13 -18.55
C ASP A 193 12.84 9.61 -18.16
N GLY A 194 12.97 9.90 -16.87
CA GLY A 194 13.00 11.24 -16.30
C GLY A 194 14.25 12.06 -16.64
N GLY A 195 15.27 11.45 -17.22
CA GLY A 195 16.52 12.09 -17.65
C GLY A 195 17.54 12.32 -16.54
N TYR A 196 17.41 11.63 -15.40
CA TYR A 196 18.38 11.66 -14.31
C TYR A 196 19.49 10.61 -14.49
N THR A 197 20.60 10.82 -13.80
CA THR A 197 21.76 9.92 -13.82
C THR A 197 21.91 9.20 -12.48
N GLN A 198 22.76 8.17 -12.47
CA GLN A 198 23.18 7.52 -11.21
C GLN A 198 23.84 8.52 -10.25
N LYS A 199 24.52 9.56 -10.77
CA LYS A 199 25.10 10.62 -9.94
C LYS A 199 24.00 11.41 -9.22
N ASP A 200 22.91 11.74 -9.92
CA ASP A 200 21.78 12.46 -9.31
C ASP A 200 21.15 11.64 -8.18
N ILE A 201 21.01 10.32 -8.36
CA ILE A 201 20.50 9.42 -7.30
C ILE A 201 21.38 9.49 -6.05
N VAL A 202 22.71 9.42 -6.22
CA VAL A 202 23.65 9.54 -5.11
C VAL A 202 23.53 10.91 -4.42
N GLU A 203 23.46 12.00 -5.18
CA GLU A 203 23.34 13.36 -4.65
C GLU A 203 22.01 13.60 -3.91
N VAL A 204 20.93 13.01 -4.41
CA VAL A 204 19.64 12.98 -3.72
C VAL A 204 19.73 12.16 -2.43
N ALA A 205 20.34 10.97 -2.47
CA ALA A 205 20.51 10.14 -1.28
C ALA A 205 21.34 10.85 -0.19
N ARG A 206 22.41 11.57 -0.58
CA ARG A 206 23.19 12.44 0.30
C ARG A 206 22.32 13.52 0.94
N SER A 207 21.45 14.16 0.15
CA SER A 207 20.53 15.21 0.63
C SER A 207 19.52 14.73 1.68
N PHE A 208 19.11 13.45 1.61
CA PHE A 208 18.17 12.84 2.55
C PHE A 208 18.82 12.15 3.76
N THR A 209 20.15 12.14 3.88
CA THR A 209 20.81 11.62 5.08
C THR A 209 20.36 12.36 6.34
N GLY A 210 20.18 11.63 7.43
CA GLY A 210 19.70 12.19 8.69
C GLY A 210 18.18 12.41 8.77
N TRP A 211 17.42 12.25 7.69
CA TRP A 211 15.96 12.16 7.76
C TRP A 211 15.57 10.81 8.37
N THR A 212 15.09 10.82 9.62
CA THR A 212 14.90 9.59 10.37
C THR A 212 13.67 9.63 11.27
N ILE A 213 13.44 8.54 11.98
CA ILE A 213 12.28 8.32 12.83
C ILE A 213 12.80 8.12 14.25
N ALA A 214 12.16 8.75 15.23
CA ALA A 214 12.43 8.51 16.64
C ALA A 214 11.93 7.10 17.01
N ASP A 215 12.80 6.24 17.53
CA ASP A 215 12.44 4.87 17.94
C ASP A 215 11.54 4.10 16.94
N PRO A 216 11.99 3.88 15.68
CA PRO A 216 11.16 3.39 14.57
C PRO A 216 10.50 2.02 14.78
N ARG A 217 10.92 1.29 15.82
CA ARG A 217 10.43 -0.05 16.15
C ARG A 217 9.81 -0.13 17.55
N GLY A 218 9.66 1.00 18.24
CA GLY A 218 9.03 1.06 19.57
C GLY A 218 9.79 0.32 20.67
N TYR A 219 11.09 0.04 20.49
CA TYR A 219 11.86 -0.75 21.45
C TYR A 219 12.18 0.04 22.72
N ARG A 220 12.16 1.38 22.67
CA ARG A 220 12.55 2.22 23.80
C ARG A 220 11.42 2.47 24.76
N SER A 221 10.20 2.67 24.28
CA SER A 221 9.00 2.75 25.13
C SER A 221 8.73 1.41 25.82
N ALA A 222 8.97 0.27 25.14
CA ALA A 222 8.92 -1.05 25.77
C ALA A 222 10.00 -1.24 26.86
N ALA A 223 11.25 -0.83 26.60
CA ALA A 223 12.33 -0.90 27.59
C ALA A 223 12.19 0.09 28.75
N ALA A 224 11.58 1.26 28.53
CA ALA A 224 11.31 2.25 29.57
C ALA A 224 10.27 1.75 30.59
N ASN A 225 9.33 0.91 30.17
CA ASN A 225 8.32 0.32 31.05
C ASN A 225 8.86 -0.76 32.01
N GLU A 226 10.11 -1.20 31.83
CA GLU A 226 10.77 -2.21 32.68
C GLU A 226 11.77 -1.62 33.69
N ILE A 227 12.01 -0.30 33.67
CA ILE A 227 12.99 0.40 34.51
C ILE A 227 12.25 1.13 35.64
N LYS A 228 12.74 1.02 36.90
CA LYS A 228 12.18 1.68 38.11
C LYS A 228 13.15 2.71 38.72
N GLY A 229 12.68 3.89 39.13
CA GLY A 229 13.47 4.94 39.83
C GLY A 229 13.51 6.35 39.19
N ASP A 230 14.67 7.03 39.24
CA ASP A 230 14.92 8.41 38.71
C ASP A 230 15.00 8.39 37.15
N ASP A 231 13.90 7.92 36.54
CA ASP A 231 13.83 7.19 35.27
C ASP A 231 13.89 8.05 34.01
N ASN A 232 13.31 9.26 34.04
CA ASN A 232 13.35 10.16 32.89
C ASN A 232 14.77 10.65 32.59
N LYS A 233 15.64 10.84 33.59
CA LYS A 233 17.00 11.35 33.37
C LYS A 233 17.89 10.35 32.62
N LYS A 234 17.76 9.04 32.88
CA LYS A 234 18.55 8.00 32.20
C LYS A 234 18.07 7.77 30.78
N LEU A 235 16.75 7.75 30.57
CA LEU A 235 16.16 7.63 29.24
C LEU A 235 16.49 8.85 28.38
N ASN A 236 16.30 10.07 28.90
CA ASN A 236 16.63 11.31 28.19
C ASN A 236 18.14 11.40 27.92
N ARG A 237 19.00 10.97 28.85
CA ARG A 237 20.45 10.87 28.60
C ARG A 237 20.75 9.92 27.44
N LEU A 238 20.07 8.77 27.35
CA LEU A 238 20.23 7.81 26.26
C LEU A 238 19.68 8.37 24.94
N GLN A 239 18.54 9.07 24.96
CA GLN A 239 17.95 9.75 23.81
C GLN A 239 18.92 10.80 23.25
N ARG A 240 19.44 11.69 24.11
CA ARG A 240 20.44 12.70 23.75
C ARG A 240 21.74 12.09 23.22
N GLN A 241 22.23 11.00 23.81
CA GLN A 241 23.40 10.25 23.29
C GLN A 241 23.17 9.68 21.89
N MET A 242 21.92 9.34 21.58
CA MET A 242 21.52 8.82 20.27
C MET A 242 21.13 9.94 19.27
N GLY A 243 21.19 11.21 19.70
CA GLY A 243 20.82 12.37 18.88
C GLY A 243 19.31 12.57 18.71
N ILE A 244 18.49 11.94 19.55
CA ILE A 244 17.03 12.11 19.53
C ILE A 244 16.68 13.29 20.45
N PRO A 245 15.93 14.30 19.94
CA PRO A 245 15.41 15.41 20.75
C PRO A 245 14.58 14.92 21.96
N ASP A 246 14.55 15.69 23.04
CA ASP A 246 13.75 15.29 24.22
C ASP A 246 12.23 15.42 23.98
N GLU A 247 11.83 16.33 23.09
CA GLU A 247 10.43 16.67 22.81
C GLU A 247 9.77 15.75 21.76
N ILE A 248 10.55 14.87 21.10
CA ILE A 248 10.00 14.03 20.03
C ILE A 248 9.47 12.70 20.55
N GLU A 249 8.27 12.34 20.13
CA GLU A 249 7.66 11.07 20.51
C GLU A 249 8.18 9.90 19.67
N SER A 250 8.14 8.69 20.24
CA SER A 250 8.46 7.47 19.51
C SER A 250 7.52 7.31 18.31
N GLY A 251 8.09 7.15 17.12
CA GLY A 251 7.38 6.99 15.86
C GLY A 251 7.34 8.25 15.02
N GLU A 252 7.73 9.41 15.55
CA GLU A 252 7.71 10.67 14.81
C GLU A 252 8.98 10.88 13.98
N PHE A 253 8.84 11.69 12.92
CA PHE A 253 9.95 12.12 12.09
C PHE A 253 10.82 13.18 12.79
N TYR A 254 12.14 13.05 12.70
CA TYR A 254 13.06 14.16 12.94
C TYR A 254 14.27 14.12 12.03
N PHE A 255 14.94 15.27 11.98
CA PHE A 255 16.23 15.40 11.35
C PHE A 255 17.37 15.22 12.37
N ASN A 256 18.24 14.25 12.12
CA ASN A 256 19.47 14.03 12.88
C ASN A 256 20.67 14.66 12.15
N GLU A 257 21.04 15.87 12.57
CA GLU A 257 22.13 16.64 11.98
C GLU A 257 23.48 15.88 11.99
N LYS A 258 23.75 15.07 13.01
CA LYS A 258 24.99 14.29 13.11
C LYS A 258 25.09 13.19 12.07
N TRP A 259 23.97 12.80 11.47
CA TRP A 259 23.93 11.77 10.44
C TRP A 259 23.92 12.38 9.03
N HIS A 260 23.76 13.69 8.93
CA HIS A 260 23.62 14.36 7.65
C HIS A 260 24.98 14.59 6.98
N GLU A 261 25.01 14.37 5.68
CA GLU A 261 26.14 14.72 4.83
C GLU A 261 26.00 16.16 4.37
N GLY A 262 26.67 17.07 5.07
CA GLY A 262 26.71 18.48 4.70
C GLY A 262 27.51 18.76 3.42
N GLY A 263 27.56 20.04 3.05
CA GLY A 263 28.29 20.53 1.88
C GLY A 263 27.48 20.48 0.58
N GLU A 264 28.10 21.00 -0.46
CA GLU A 264 27.48 21.19 -1.77
C GLU A 264 27.11 19.87 -2.44
N LYS A 265 25.91 19.85 -3.02
CA LYS A 265 25.34 18.76 -3.81
C LYS A 265 24.86 19.30 -5.15
N ILE A 266 24.92 18.49 -6.20
CA ILE A 266 24.44 18.87 -7.53
C ILE A 266 23.38 17.87 -7.95
N VAL A 267 22.12 18.31 -7.98
CA VAL A 267 20.96 17.47 -8.33
C VAL A 267 20.31 18.04 -9.58
N LEU A 268 20.26 17.26 -10.66
CA LEU A 268 19.69 17.65 -11.95
C LEU A 268 20.29 18.97 -12.48
N GLY A 269 21.60 19.12 -12.31
CA GLY A 269 22.35 20.34 -12.66
C GLY A 269 22.14 21.54 -11.73
N GLN A 270 21.28 21.43 -10.71
CA GLN A 270 21.07 22.48 -9.72
C GLN A 270 21.98 22.28 -8.50
N LYS A 271 22.65 23.36 -8.09
CA LYS A 271 23.48 23.39 -6.89
C LYS A 271 22.59 23.54 -5.65
N ILE A 272 22.77 22.64 -4.68
CA ILE A 272 22.07 22.60 -3.39
C ILE A 272 23.12 22.71 -2.29
N ASN A 273 22.96 23.70 -1.41
CA ASN A 273 23.83 23.93 -0.25
C ASN A 273 23.05 24.73 0.81
N GLU A 274 21.80 24.35 1.06
CA GLU A 274 20.94 25.02 2.04
C GLU A 274 21.35 24.65 3.48
N GLY A 275 21.95 23.48 3.63
CA GLY A 275 22.43 22.92 4.88
C GLY A 275 21.35 22.17 5.66
N GLY A 276 21.77 21.07 6.31
CA GLY A 276 20.93 20.28 7.20
C GLY A 276 19.68 19.73 6.49
N MET A 277 18.54 19.75 7.18
CA MET A 277 17.27 19.24 6.64
C MET A 277 16.84 19.94 5.36
N LYS A 278 17.24 21.21 5.18
CA LYS A 278 16.81 22.04 4.04
C LYS A 278 17.38 21.55 2.71
N ASP A 279 18.50 20.81 2.71
CA ASP A 279 19.01 20.18 1.50
C ASP A 279 17.98 19.20 0.91
N GLY A 280 17.40 18.34 1.74
CA GLY A 280 16.33 17.43 1.32
C GLY A 280 15.06 18.16 0.86
N LEU A 281 14.66 19.23 1.55
CA LEU A 281 13.52 20.05 1.12
C LEU A 281 13.77 20.73 -0.24
N LYS A 282 14.99 21.20 -0.47
CA LYS A 282 15.37 21.78 -1.76
C LYS A 282 15.34 20.75 -2.88
N VAL A 283 15.74 19.50 -2.61
CA VAL A 283 15.57 18.41 -3.57
C VAL A 283 14.09 18.21 -3.90
N ILE A 284 13.19 18.20 -2.90
CA ILE A 284 11.75 18.09 -3.14
C ILE A 284 11.24 19.22 -4.04
N ASP A 285 11.70 20.46 -3.83
CA ASP A 285 11.37 21.59 -4.69
C ASP A 285 11.82 21.39 -6.14
N VAL A 286 13.07 20.93 -6.32
CA VAL A 286 13.64 20.66 -7.64
C VAL A 286 12.86 19.57 -8.36
N LEU A 287 12.51 18.48 -7.68
CA LEU A 287 11.75 17.38 -8.27
C LEU A 287 10.32 17.80 -8.59
N ALA A 288 9.60 18.45 -7.66
CA ALA A 288 8.21 18.86 -7.87
C ALA A 288 8.05 19.86 -9.03
N ALA A 289 9.03 20.74 -9.24
CA ALA A 289 9.02 21.74 -10.31
C ALA A 289 9.49 21.18 -11.67
N HIS A 290 10.03 19.95 -11.72
CA HIS A 290 10.66 19.43 -12.93
C HIS A 290 9.62 19.14 -14.03
N PRO A 291 9.87 19.50 -15.31
CA PRO A 291 8.94 19.23 -16.40
C PRO A 291 8.56 17.76 -16.57
N SER A 292 9.51 16.84 -16.35
CA SER A 292 9.24 15.39 -16.37
C SER A 292 8.24 14.98 -15.31
N THR A 293 8.25 15.61 -14.13
CA THR A 293 7.26 15.33 -13.07
C THR A 293 5.86 15.74 -13.48
N ALA A 294 5.71 16.92 -14.07
CA ALA A 294 4.42 17.33 -14.62
C ALA A 294 3.90 16.34 -15.67
N LYS A 295 4.78 15.91 -16.60
CA LYS A 295 4.42 14.93 -17.64
C LYS A 295 4.05 13.57 -17.04
N PHE A 296 4.81 13.10 -16.06
CA PHE A 296 4.61 11.82 -15.40
C PHE A 296 3.28 11.80 -14.62
N ILE A 297 3.05 12.79 -13.76
CA ILE A 297 1.80 12.89 -12.99
C ILE A 297 0.59 13.09 -13.92
N ALA A 298 0.71 13.94 -14.94
CA ALA A 298 -0.36 14.11 -15.93
C ALA A 298 -0.68 12.81 -16.67
N ARG A 299 0.33 12.01 -17.04
CA ARG A 299 0.13 10.70 -17.66
C ARG A 299 -0.56 9.73 -16.71
N LYS A 300 -0.13 9.63 -15.44
CA LYS A 300 -0.81 8.76 -14.46
C LYS A 300 -2.26 9.14 -14.24
N LEU A 301 -2.57 10.44 -14.16
CA LEU A 301 -3.95 10.92 -14.06
C LEU A 301 -4.77 10.62 -15.32
N ALA A 302 -4.21 10.83 -16.50
CA ALA A 302 -4.88 10.48 -17.75
C ALA A 302 -5.13 8.97 -17.88
N VAL A 303 -4.19 8.14 -17.41
CA VAL A 303 -4.38 6.68 -17.32
C VAL A 303 -5.51 6.32 -16.37
N LYS A 304 -5.57 6.96 -15.19
CA LYS A 304 -6.62 6.71 -14.19
C LYS A 304 -8.02 7.07 -14.70
N PHE A 305 -8.16 8.22 -15.36
CA PHE A 305 -9.47 8.83 -15.62
C PHE A 305 -9.95 8.76 -17.07
N VAL A 306 -9.07 8.55 -18.06
CA VAL A 306 -9.44 8.68 -19.48
C VAL A 306 -9.28 7.38 -20.24
N SER A 307 -8.08 6.82 -20.30
CA SER A 307 -7.78 5.65 -21.14
C SER A 307 -6.52 4.95 -20.66
N ASP A 308 -6.41 3.64 -20.87
CA ASP A 308 -5.19 2.87 -20.58
C ASP A 308 -3.99 3.38 -21.40
N ASN A 309 -4.25 3.96 -22.58
CA ASN A 309 -3.23 4.52 -23.46
C ASN A 309 -3.60 5.95 -23.90
N PRO A 310 -3.48 6.94 -22.99
CA PRO A 310 -3.84 8.31 -23.30
C PRO A 310 -2.87 8.92 -24.32
N SER A 311 -3.37 9.81 -25.18
CA SER A 311 -2.54 10.47 -26.17
C SER A 311 -1.49 11.38 -25.52
N ASP A 312 -0.32 11.49 -26.15
CA ASP A 312 0.71 12.45 -25.69
C ASP A 312 0.23 13.90 -25.75
N ALA A 313 -0.72 14.21 -26.63
CA ALA A 313 -1.30 15.53 -26.75
C ALA A 313 -2.15 15.89 -25.52
N LEU A 314 -3.01 14.97 -25.06
CA LEU A 314 -3.76 15.13 -23.81
C LEU A 314 -2.81 15.28 -22.61
N VAL A 315 -1.85 14.37 -22.49
CA VAL A 315 -0.85 14.41 -21.41
C VAL A 315 -0.10 15.73 -21.40
N GLY A 316 0.30 16.25 -22.58
CA GLY A 316 0.98 17.54 -22.70
C GLY A 316 0.14 18.72 -22.21
N ARG A 317 -1.16 18.76 -22.54
CA ARG A 317 -2.07 19.85 -22.08
C ARG A 317 -2.27 19.81 -20.57
N VAL A 318 -2.49 18.63 -20.00
CA VAL A 318 -2.65 18.44 -18.55
C VAL A 318 -1.34 18.75 -17.80
N ALA A 319 -0.20 18.32 -18.34
CA ALA A 319 1.12 18.65 -17.78
C ALA A 319 1.39 20.16 -17.81
N GLN A 320 0.97 20.86 -18.87
CA GLN A 320 1.09 22.31 -18.92
C GLN A 320 0.25 22.99 -17.83
N ALA A 321 -0.97 22.51 -17.56
CA ALA A 321 -1.79 23.03 -16.47
C ALA A 321 -1.15 22.79 -15.09
N PHE A 322 -0.56 21.61 -14.88
CA PHE A 322 0.22 21.29 -13.69
C PHE A 322 1.39 22.27 -13.49
N GLN A 323 2.20 22.50 -14.54
CA GLN A 323 3.35 23.42 -14.46
C GLN A 323 2.92 24.87 -14.21
N LYS A 324 1.96 25.38 -14.98
CA LYS A 324 1.48 26.77 -14.85
C LYS A 324 0.86 27.07 -13.49
N SER A 325 0.31 26.05 -12.82
CA SER A 325 -0.29 26.17 -11.50
C SER A 325 0.66 25.79 -10.36
N ASN A 326 1.94 25.53 -10.66
CA ASN A 326 2.94 25.06 -9.70
C ASN A 326 2.48 23.81 -8.93
N GLY A 327 1.85 22.86 -9.61
CA GLY A 327 1.43 21.57 -9.05
C GLY A 327 0.09 21.58 -8.32
N ASP A 328 -0.79 22.57 -8.54
CA ASP A 328 -2.15 22.54 -7.99
C ASP A 328 -2.97 21.40 -8.62
N ILE A 329 -3.35 20.42 -7.79
CA ILE A 329 -4.02 19.19 -8.24
C ILE A 329 -5.42 19.52 -8.77
N LYS A 330 -6.14 20.45 -8.12
CA LYS A 330 -7.48 20.87 -8.57
C LYS A 330 -7.45 21.49 -9.97
N THR A 331 -6.49 22.35 -10.25
CA THR A 331 -6.30 22.97 -11.57
C THR A 331 -5.93 21.92 -12.62
N THR A 332 -5.06 20.98 -12.26
CA THR A 332 -4.66 19.87 -13.12
C THR A 332 -5.85 18.97 -13.49
N LEU A 333 -6.67 18.57 -12.50
CA LEU A 333 -7.89 17.79 -12.73
C LEU A 333 -8.93 18.55 -13.54
N ARG A 334 -9.05 19.88 -13.34
CA ARG A 334 -9.93 20.72 -14.16
C ARG A 334 -9.51 20.73 -15.62
N ALA A 335 -8.21 20.79 -15.90
CA ALA A 335 -7.70 20.70 -17.27
C ALA A 335 -8.00 19.33 -17.89
N LEU A 336 -7.87 18.25 -17.11
CA LEU A 336 -8.17 16.89 -17.56
C LEU A 336 -9.67 16.69 -17.86
N PHE A 337 -10.55 17.05 -16.93
CA PHE A 337 -12.00 16.82 -17.06
C PHE A 337 -12.70 17.75 -18.05
N ASN A 338 -12.09 18.88 -18.43
CA ASN A 338 -12.62 19.75 -19.48
C ASN A 338 -11.95 19.51 -20.84
N ASP A 339 -11.08 18.52 -20.96
CA ASP A 339 -10.45 18.18 -22.22
C ASP A 339 -11.43 17.43 -23.15
N LYS A 340 -11.37 17.72 -24.45
CA LYS A 340 -12.20 17.05 -25.45
C LYS A 340 -11.98 15.54 -25.50
N GLU A 341 -10.76 15.07 -25.22
CA GLU A 341 -10.44 13.63 -25.23
C GLU A 341 -11.08 12.90 -24.05
N PHE A 342 -11.40 13.59 -22.94
CA PHE A 342 -12.12 12.99 -21.82
C PHE A 342 -13.51 12.49 -22.24
N TYR A 343 -14.20 13.24 -23.10
CA TYR A 343 -15.55 12.93 -23.59
C TYR A 343 -15.56 12.29 -24.98
N ALA A 344 -14.41 11.90 -25.51
CA ALA A 344 -14.33 11.27 -26.82
C ALA A 344 -15.03 9.89 -26.79
N PRO A 345 -15.80 9.51 -27.83
CA PRO A 345 -16.53 8.24 -27.86
C PRO A 345 -15.68 7.01 -27.57
N GLU A 346 -14.41 7.02 -27.99
CA GLU A 346 -13.44 5.95 -27.75
C GLU A 346 -12.96 5.84 -26.29
N ASN A 347 -13.09 6.90 -25.50
CA ASN A 347 -12.68 6.96 -24.09
C ASN A 347 -13.87 6.85 -23.12
N TYR A 348 -15.10 7.14 -23.60
CA TYR A 348 -16.31 7.02 -22.79
C TYR A 348 -16.53 5.56 -22.35
N ARG A 349 -16.52 5.32 -21.02
CA ARG A 349 -16.63 3.98 -20.42
C ARG A 349 -15.62 2.96 -21.00
N ALA A 350 -14.43 3.42 -21.37
CA ALA A 350 -13.38 2.55 -21.90
C ALA A 350 -12.62 1.80 -20.80
N LYS A 351 -12.46 2.47 -19.64
CA LYS A 351 -11.76 1.96 -18.46
C LYS A 351 -12.52 0.81 -17.80
N ILE A 352 -11.79 -0.07 -17.12
CA ILE A 352 -12.37 -1.11 -16.28
C ILE A 352 -12.06 -0.79 -14.83
N LYS A 353 -13.09 -0.89 -13.98
CA LYS A 353 -12.98 -0.68 -12.54
C LYS A 353 -11.94 -1.63 -11.93
N THR A 354 -11.09 -1.12 -11.05
CA THR A 354 -10.31 -1.97 -10.14
C THR A 354 -11.25 -2.76 -9.22
N PRO A 355 -10.80 -3.87 -8.60
CA PRO A 355 -11.61 -4.57 -7.60
C PRO A 355 -12.17 -3.68 -6.48
N PHE A 356 -11.42 -2.69 -6.02
CA PHE A 356 -11.85 -1.75 -4.99
C PHE A 356 -12.93 -0.79 -5.51
N GLU A 357 -12.77 -0.27 -6.73
CA GLU A 357 -13.79 0.56 -7.40
C GLU A 357 -15.08 -0.23 -7.66
N LEU A 358 -14.97 -1.49 -8.10
CA LEU A 358 -16.10 -2.39 -8.28
C LEU A 358 -16.84 -2.61 -6.95
N LEU A 359 -16.10 -2.86 -5.87
CA LEU A 359 -16.68 -3.03 -4.54
C LEU A 359 -17.41 -1.77 -4.08
N ALA A 360 -16.76 -0.61 -4.14
CA ALA A 360 -17.33 0.64 -3.68
C ALA A 360 -18.56 1.06 -4.50
N SER A 361 -18.47 0.98 -5.83
CA SER A 361 -19.58 1.30 -6.74
C SER A 361 -20.76 0.34 -6.58
N SER A 362 -20.53 -0.96 -6.39
CA SER A 362 -21.60 -1.94 -6.18
C SER A 362 -22.36 -1.68 -4.88
N LEU A 363 -21.64 -1.39 -3.79
CA LEU A 363 -22.25 -1.06 -2.50
C LEU A 363 -23.08 0.23 -2.59
N ARG A 364 -22.60 1.23 -3.34
CA ARG A 364 -23.31 2.49 -3.54
C ARG A 364 -24.54 2.34 -4.44
N ALA A 365 -24.42 1.66 -5.58
CA ALA A 365 -25.52 1.44 -6.51
C ALA A 365 -26.72 0.72 -5.87
N LEU A 366 -26.44 -0.17 -4.90
CA LEU A 366 -27.46 -0.90 -4.16
C LEU A 366 -27.93 -0.23 -2.88
N ASP A 367 -27.39 0.94 -2.52
CA ASP A 367 -27.66 1.62 -1.25
C ASP A 367 -27.44 0.69 -0.04
N ALA A 368 -26.25 0.08 0.04
CA ALA A 368 -25.93 -0.92 1.04
C ALA A 368 -25.76 -0.32 2.45
N ASP A 369 -26.31 -1.00 3.46
CA ASP A 369 -25.95 -0.82 4.88
C ASP A 369 -24.69 -1.64 5.17
N VAL A 370 -23.56 -0.97 5.32
CA VAL A 370 -22.21 -1.53 5.37
C VAL A 370 -21.63 -1.31 6.76
N LYS A 371 -21.43 -2.42 7.48
CA LYS A 371 -20.48 -2.50 8.58
C LYS A 371 -19.34 -3.41 8.11
N THR A 372 -18.14 -2.86 8.03
CA THR A 372 -17.02 -3.59 7.43
C THR A 372 -16.72 -4.86 8.23
N SER A 373 -16.66 -5.99 7.52
CA SER A 373 -16.32 -7.29 8.08
C SER A 373 -15.05 -7.85 7.42
N PRO A 374 -14.33 -8.77 8.08
CA PRO A 374 -13.21 -9.49 7.45
C PRO A 374 -13.61 -10.22 6.17
N ALA A 375 -14.88 -10.62 6.05
CA ALA A 375 -15.39 -11.27 4.84
C ALA A 375 -15.42 -10.30 3.64
N LEU A 376 -15.89 -9.06 3.83
CA LEU A 376 -15.90 -8.05 2.78
C LEU A 376 -14.48 -7.70 2.30
N VAL A 377 -13.55 -7.51 3.24
CA VAL A 377 -12.12 -7.28 2.93
C VAL A 377 -11.50 -8.51 2.26
N GLY A 378 -11.88 -9.71 2.67
CA GLY A 378 -11.41 -10.96 2.09
C GLY A 378 -11.86 -11.16 0.63
N LEU A 379 -13.10 -10.78 0.30
CA LEU A 379 -13.59 -10.79 -1.09
C LEU A 379 -12.78 -9.86 -1.99
N LEU A 380 -12.43 -8.67 -1.48
CA LEU A 380 -11.55 -7.75 -2.19
C LEU A 380 -10.15 -8.35 -2.44
N GLY A 381 -9.59 -9.02 -1.43
CA GLY A 381 -8.34 -9.77 -1.59
C GLY A 381 -8.42 -10.90 -2.62
N LYS A 382 -9.55 -11.63 -2.68
CA LYS A 382 -9.79 -12.68 -3.69
C LYS A 382 -9.88 -12.11 -5.11
N MET A 383 -10.45 -10.92 -5.27
CA MET A 383 -10.48 -10.22 -6.56
C MET A 383 -9.11 -9.66 -6.99
N GLY A 384 -8.06 -9.76 -6.14
CA GLY A 384 -6.68 -9.43 -6.49
C GLY A 384 -6.15 -8.10 -5.92
N GLU A 385 -6.94 -7.35 -5.16
CA GLU A 385 -6.55 -6.02 -4.67
C GLU A 385 -6.63 -5.89 -3.12
N PRO A 386 -5.85 -6.66 -2.35
CA PRO A 386 -5.85 -6.52 -0.90
C PRO A 386 -5.39 -5.12 -0.47
N LEU A 387 -6.25 -4.36 0.23
CA LEU A 387 -5.92 -3.01 0.69
C LEU A 387 -4.63 -2.95 1.51
N TYR A 388 -3.73 -2.03 1.12
CA TYR A 388 -2.38 -1.85 1.69
C TYR A 388 -1.51 -3.13 1.62
N GLY A 389 -1.85 -4.05 0.72
CA GLY A 389 -1.25 -5.36 0.55
C GLY A 389 -0.24 -5.46 -0.61
N TYR A 390 -0.08 -4.42 -1.42
CA TYR A 390 0.88 -4.42 -2.51
C TYR A 390 2.31 -4.23 -2.01
N ILE A 391 3.20 -5.16 -2.37
CA ILE A 391 4.54 -5.25 -1.78
C ILE A 391 5.52 -4.26 -2.41
N ALA A 392 5.44 -4.04 -3.73
CA ALA A 392 6.36 -3.17 -4.45
C ALA A 392 5.96 -1.69 -4.32
N PRO A 393 6.91 -0.75 -4.28
CA PRO A 393 6.62 0.67 -4.13
C PRO A 393 5.87 1.28 -5.33
N THR A 394 5.80 0.56 -6.46
CA THR A 394 5.09 0.97 -7.67
C THR A 394 3.57 1.08 -7.50
N GLY A 395 3.00 0.37 -6.52
CA GLY A 395 1.55 0.26 -6.34
C GLY A 395 0.88 -0.70 -7.33
N TYR A 396 -0.43 -0.88 -7.16
CA TYR A 396 -1.28 -1.64 -8.06
C TYR A 396 -1.32 -1.03 -9.47
N PRO A 397 -1.44 -1.85 -10.52
CA PRO A 397 -1.64 -1.36 -11.88
C PRO A 397 -3.00 -0.70 -12.06
N ASP A 398 -3.05 0.37 -12.86
CA ASP A 398 -4.28 1.09 -13.20
C ASP A 398 -4.81 0.71 -14.60
N THR A 399 -4.31 -0.36 -15.22
CA THR A 399 -4.66 -0.83 -16.58
C THR A 399 -5.63 -2.00 -16.57
N ALA A 400 -6.49 -2.10 -17.59
CA ALA A 400 -7.52 -3.14 -17.63
C ALA A 400 -6.94 -4.56 -17.75
N GLU A 401 -5.82 -4.74 -18.45
CA GLU A 401 -5.19 -6.05 -18.68
C GLU A 401 -4.92 -6.82 -17.38
N ASP A 402 -4.52 -6.11 -16.33
CA ASP A 402 -4.23 -6.68 -15.01
C ASP A 402 -5.48 -7.16 -14.25
N TRP A 403 -6.65 -6.66 -14.65
CA TRP A 403 -7.91 -6.85 -13.92
C TRP A 403 -8.93 -7.73 -14.65
N VAL A 404 -8.64 -8.15 -15.90
CA VAL A 404 -9.59 -8.81 -16.81
C VAL A 404 -9.03 -10.15 -17.30
N ASN A 405 -8.64 -11.00 -16.37
CA ASN A 405 -8.35 -12.40 -16.65
C ASN A 405 -9.51 -13.31 -16.18
N THR A 406 -9.55 -14.54 -16.67
CA THR A 406 -10.64 -15.49 -16.41
C THR A 406 -10.90 -15.71 -14.91
N GLY A 407 -9.84 -15.76 -14.09
CA GLY A 407 -9.95 -15.91 -12.64
C GLY A 407 -10.51 -14.66 -11.95
N ALA A 408 -10.02 -13.48 -12.34
CA ALA A 408 -10.49 -12.20 -11.81
C ALA A 408 -11.98 -11.96 -12.12
N LEU A 409 -12.43 -12.26 -13.35
CA LEU A 409 -13.83 -12.14 -13.73
C LEU A 409 -14.75 -13.07 -12.92
N LEU A 410 -14.28 -14.29 -12.62
CA LEU A 410 -15.02 -15.22 -11.77
C LEU A 410 -15.17 -14.68 -10.34
N GLU A 411 -14.09 -14.19 -9.72
CA GLU A 411 -14.14 -13.66 -8.36
C GLU A 411 -14.98 -12.37 -8.26
N ARG A 412 -14.96 -11.53 -9.29
CA ARG A 412 -15.86 -10.37 -9.42
C ARG A 412 -17.33 -10.79 -9.46
N MET A 413 -17.65 -11.83 -10.24
CA MET A 413 -19.00 -12.38 -10.29
C MET A 413 -19.41 -13.01 -8.95
N ASN A 414 -18.49 -13.73 -8.28
CA ASN A 414 -18.71 -14.29 -6.95
C ASN A 414 -19.03 -13.18 -5.93
N PHE A 415 -18.30 -12.07 -5.96
CA PHE A 415 -18.59 -10.89 -5.14
C PHE A 415 -19.98 -10.31 -5.44
N ALA A 416 -20.30 -10.09 -6.72
CA ALA A 416 -21.59 -9.55 -7.15
C ALA A 416 -22.78 -10.40 -6.66
N VAL A 417 -22.68 -11.72 -6.80
CA VAL A 417 -23.71 -12.66 -6.32
C VAL A 417 -23.78 -12.66 -4.79
N ALA A 418 -22.64 -12.67 -4.09
CA ALA A 418 -22.60 -12.65 -2.63
C ALA A 418 -23.23 -11.37 -2.05
N LEU A 419 -23.00 -10.22 -2.68
CA LEU A 419 -23.61 -8.95 -2.30
C LEU A 419 -25.11 -8.96 -2.57
N ALA A 420 -25.54 -9.28 -3.79
CA ALA A 420 -26.95 -9.27 -4.17
C ALA A 420 -27.80 -10.24 -3.33
N SER A 421 -27.23 -11.38 -2.92
CA SER A 421 -27.93 -12.38 -2.11
C SER A 421 -27.76 -12.19 -0.59
N ASN A 422 -27.26 -11.03 -0.14
CA ASN A 422 -27.09 -10.68 1.28
C ASN A 422 -26.22 -11.69 2.07
N ARG A 423 -25.23 -12.30 1.41
CA ARG A 423 -24.37 -13.33 2.00
C ARG A 423 -23.16 -12.75 2.72
N ILE A 424 -22.84 -11.47 2.54
CA ILE A 424 -21.68 -10.82 3.16
C ILE A 424 -22.03 -10.44 4.61
N PRO A 425 -21.38 -11.02 5.63
CA PRO A 425 -21.66 -10.67 7.02
C PRO A 425 -21.54 -9.16 7.28
N GLN A 426 -22.53 -8.63 7.99
CA GLN A 426 -22.63 -7.22 8.39
C GLN A 426 -22.74 -6.21 7.24
N THR A 427 -22.93 -6.67 6.00
CA THR A 427 -23.24 -5.82 4.84
C THR A 427 -24.58 -6.28 4.28
N LYS A 428 -25.55 -5.36 4.18
CA LYS A 428 -26.91 -5.66 3.73
C LYS A 428 -27.35 -4.75 2.60
N VAL A 429 -28.12 -5.29 1.68
CA VAL A 429 -28.78 -4.56 0.58
C VAL A 429 -30.27 -4.81 0.61
N ASN A 430 -31.07 -3.78 0.32
CA ASN A 430 -32.51 -3.90 0.15
C ASN A 430 -32.87 -3.86 -1.33
N LEU A 431 -33.30 -5.00 -1.87
CA LEU A 431 -33.62 -5.13 -3.29
C LEU A 431 -35.11 -4.99 -3.62
N ALA A 432 -35.97 -4.62 -2.65
CA ALA A 432 -37.41 -4.49 -2.86
C ALA A 432 -37.77 -3.53 -4.01
N LYS A 433 -36.96 -2.47 -4.23
CA LYS A 433 -37.15 -1.52 -5.34
C LYS A 433 -37.07 -2.18 -6.73
N PHE A 434 -36.42 -3.33 -6.85
CA PHE A 434 -36.25 -4.06 -8.10
C PHE A 434 -37.28 -5.18 -8.30
N GLU A 435 -38.12 -5.49 -7.30
CA GLU A 435 -39.12 -6.55 -7.42
C GLU A 435 -40.15 -6.25 -8.53
N ALA A 436 -40.45 -7.26 -9.34
CA ALA A 436 -41.44 -7.18 -10.41
C ALA A 436 -41.99 -8.57 -10.74
N LYS A 437 -43.04 -8.64 -11.57
CA LYS A 437 -43.74 -9.90 -11.87
C LYS A 437 -42.98 -10.78 -12.85
N SER A 438 -42.16 -10.18 -13.72
CA SER A 438 -41.36 -10.90 -14.71
C SER A 438 -39.87 -10.59 -14.58
N LYS A 439 -39.01 -11.55 -14.96
CA LYS A 439 -37.54 -11.35 -14.96
C LYS A 439 -37.11 -10.19 -15.85
N GLN A 440 -37.85 -9.94 -16.94
CA GLN A 440 -37.58 -8.84 -17.86
C GLN A 440 -37.93 -7.48 -17.25
N GLU A 441 -39.01 -7.38 -16.47
CA GLU A 441 -39.32 -6.16 -15.72
C GLU A 441 -38.28 -5.89 -14.63
N ILE A 442 -37.81 -6.93 -13.92
CA ILE A 442 -36.72 -6.80 -12.94
C ILE A 442 -35.46 -6.28 -13.64
N LEU A 443 -35.10 -6.85 -14.79
CA LEU A 443 -33.95 -6.42 -15.60
C LEU A 443 -34.09 -4.95 -16.01
N ASN A 444 -35.24 -4.51 -16.51
CA ASN A 444 -35.45 -3.12 -16.92
C ASN A 444 -35.33 -2.16 -15.73
N LYS A 445 -35.92 -2.51 -14.56
CA LYS A 445 -35.78 -1.71 -13.33
C LYS A 445 -34.33 -1.61 -12.89
N ALA A 446 -33.59 -2.72 -12.97
CA ALA A 446 -32.21 -2.76 -12.54
C ALA A 446 -31.26 -2.04 -13.51
N VAL A 447 -31.48 -2.12 -14.82
CA VAL A 447 -30.75 -1.30 -15.82
C VAL A 447 -30.98 0.19 -15.55
N SER A 448 -32.23 0.59 -15.29
CA SER A 448 -32.53 1.99 -14.96
C SER A 448 -31.91 2.44 -13.65
N GLY A 449 -31.95 1.59 -12.61
CA GLY A 449 -31.51 1.96 -11.26
C GLY A 449 -30.02 1.78 -10.96
N ILE A 450 -29.30 0.98 -11.75
CA ILE A 450 -27.87 0.67 -11.55
C ILE A 450 -27.02 1.22 -12.69
N LEU A 451 -27.44 1.03 -13.94
CA LEU A 451 -26.69 1.44 -15.13
C LEU A 451 -27.15 2.79 -15.71
N GLU A 452 -28.03 3.50 -14.99
CA GLU A 452 -28.61 4.78 -15.42
C GLU A 452 -29.33 4.71 -16.78
N GLY A 453 -29.82 3.52 -17.15
CA GLY A 453 -30.49 3.28 -18.43
C GLY A 453 -29.55 2.95 -19.59
N GLU A 454 -28.23 3.05 -19.41
CA GLU A 454 -27.24 2.82 -20.45
C GLU A 454 -26.73 1.36 -20.41
N ILE A 455 -27.16 0.55 -21.38
CA ILE A 455 -26.69 -0.82 -21.57
C ILE A 455 -26.45 -1.14 -23.04
N SER A 456 -25.32 -1.76 -23.34
CA SER A 456 -24.99 -2.22 -24.69
C SER A 456 -25.94 -3.33 -25.17
N ALA A 457 -26.19 -3.39 -26.48
CA ALA A 457 -27.06 -4.42 -27.08
C ALA A 457 -26.52 -5.84 -26.83
N SER A 458 -25.19 -6.00 -26.86
CA SER A 458 -24.49 -7.26 -26.59
C SER A 458 -24.71 -7.72 -25.14
N THR A 459 -24.49 -6.84 -24.16
CA THR A 459 -24.71 -7.17 -22.74
C THR A 459 -26.18 -7.44 -22.46
N ARG A 460 -27.11 -6.67 -23.06
CA ARG A 460 -28.54 -6.94 -22.89
C ARG A 460 -28.93 -8.32 -23.41
N ALA A 461 -28.44 -8.71 -24.59
CA ALA A 461 -28.69 -10.05 -25.14
C ALA A 461 -28.08 -11.15 -24.27
N MET A 462 -26.85 -10.95 -23.76
CA MET A 462 -26.20 -11.88 -22.84
C MET A 462 -26.99 -12.06 -21.54
N LEU A 463 -27.44 -10.97 -20.92
CA LEU A 463 -28.22 -11.01 -19.69
C LEU A 463 -29.54 -11.76 -19.90
N LEU A 464 -30.28 -11.45 -20.97
CA LEU A 464 -31.53 -12.15 -21.29
C LEU A 464 -31.33 -13.66 -21.42
N LYS A 465 -30.26 -14.10 -22.10
CA LYS A 465 -29.91 -15.52 -22.21
C LYS A 465 -29.56 -16.15 -20.85
N GLN A 466 -28.86 -15.43 -19.98
CA GLN A 466 -28.50 -15.94 -18.64
C GLN A 466 -29.69 -16.00 -17.67
N LEU A 467 -30.75 -15.21 -17.90
CA LEU A 467 -31.97 -15.27 -17.08
C LEU A 467 -32.71 -16.61 -17.18
N GLU A 468 -32.52 -17.34 -18.27
CA GLU A 468 -33.09 -18.67 -18.52
C GLU A 468 -32.30 -19.81 -17.87
N GLN A 469 -31.01 -19.60 -17.56
CA GLN A 469 -30.14 -20.62 -16.95
C GLN A 469 -30.29 -20.65 -15.41
N PRO A 470 -30.02 -21.76 -14.72
CA PRO A 470 -29.93 -21.73 -13.25
C PRO A 470 -28.82 -20.77 -12.79
N LEU A 471 -28.96 -20.21 -11.58
CA LEU A 471 -27.89 -19.41 -10.96
C LEU A 471 -26.60 -20.23 -10.94
N PRO A 472 -25.44 -19.64 -11.26
CA PRO A 472 -24.18 -20.27 -10.88
C PRO A 472 -24.21 -20.44 -9.37
N GLU A 473 -24.20 -21.68 -8.87
CA GLU A 473 -23.99 -21.89 -7.45
C GLU A 473 -22.61 -21.32 -7.13
N PRO A 474 -22.52 -20.29 -6.27
CA PRO A 474 -21.22 -19.82 -5.82
C PRO A 474 -20.67 -21.00 -5.05
N LYS A 475 -19.65 -21.67 -5.59
CA LYS A 475 -18.94 -22.70 -4.84
C LYS A 475 -18.55 -22.03 -3.53
N LEU A 476 -19.21 -22.45 -2.45
CA LEU A 476 -18.61 -22.37 -1.13
C LEU A 476 -17.21 -22.91 -1.37
N ALA A 477 -16.17 -22.18 -0.97
CA ALA A 477 -14.85 -22.77 -0.94
C ALA A 477 -14.96 -23.97 0.00
N ALA A 478 -15.29 -25.13 -0.55
CA ALA A 478 -15.13 -26.43 0.06
C ALA A 478 -13.64 -26.54 0.44
N GLU A 479 -13.35 -27.35 1.43
CA GLU A 479 -12.10 -27.39 2.20
C GLU A 479 -10.82 -27.75 1.42
N THR A 480 -10.79 -27.58 0.11
CA THR A 480 -9.69 -27.96 -0.76
C THR A 480 -9.56 -26.95 -1.88
N ASP A 481 -8.69 -25.96 -1.67
CA ASP A 481 -7.77 -25.47 -2.70
C ASP A 481 -6.80 -24.50 -2.02
N GLU A 482 -5.66 -25.04 -1.58
CA GLU A 482 -4.45 -24.26 -1.36
C GLU A 482 -3.91 -23.78 -2.72
N MET A 483 -4.70 -23.01 -3.48
CA MET A 483 -4.13 -22.21 -4.55
C MET A 483 -3.54 -20.97 -3.89
N ALA A 484 -2.26 -21.07 -3.51
CA ALA A 484 -1.43 -19.90 -3.33
C ALA A 484 -1.56 -19.08 -4.62
N MET A 485 -2.21 -17.93 -4.56
CA MET A 485 -2.08 -16.95 -5.62
C MET A 485 -0.59 -16.62 -5.73
N GLU A 486 0.07 -17.18 -6.73
CA GLU A 486 1.34 -16.66 -7.21
C GLU A 486 1.05 -15.28 -7.77
N MET A 487 1.14 -14.26 -6.91
CA MET A 487 1.51 -12.95 -7.41
C MET A 487 2.82 -13.14 -8.19
N PRO A 488 2.96 -12.55 -9.40
CA PRO A 488 4.17 -12.70 -10.18
C PRO A 488 5.37 -12.37 -9.29
N MET A 489 6.27 -13.35 -9.17
CA MET A 489 7.49 -13.25 -8.41
C MET A 489 8.36 -12.18 -9.08
N MET A 490 8.18 -10.92 -8.70
CA MET A 490 9.16 -9.88 -9.00
C MET A 490 10.37 -10.13 -8.09
N GLU A 491 11.44 -10.59 -8.72
CA GLU A 491 12.67 -11.08 -8.13
C GLU A 491 13.34 -9.99 -7.26
N GLY A 492 13.24 -10.07 -5.94
CA GLY A 492 13.88 -9.06 -5.08
C GLY A 492 13.45 -8.94 -3.62
N GLY A 493 12.83 -9.95 -3.00
CA GLY A 493 12.36 -9.85 -1.61
C GLY A 493 12.63 -11.10 -0.79
N ASN A 494 13.55 -11.01 0.17
CA ASN A 494 13.95 -12.11 1.04
C ASN A 494 12.74 -12.73 1.76
N GLY A 495 12.56 -14.04 1.60
CA GLY A 495 11.41 -14.82 2.05
C GLY A 495 11.13 -14.71 3.54
N GLY A 496 9.93 -14.23 3.88
CA GLY A 496 9.48 -14.12 5.27
C GLY A 496 8.09 -13.51 5.39
N GLY A 497 7.09 -14.03 4.67
CA GLY A 497 5.75 -13.44 4.72
C GLY A 497 4.61 -14.23 4.06
N ARG A 498 4.73 -15.55 3.89
CA ARG A 498 3.68 -16.39 3.27
C ARG A 498 2.53 -16.82 4.21
N ARG A 499 2.36 -16.19 5.39
CA ARG A 499 1.31 -16.57 6.36
C ARG A 499 0.27 -15.47 6.49
N GLY A 500 -0.76 -15.46 5.65
CA GLY A 500 -1.90 -14.57 5.87
C GLY A 500 -3.04 -14.58 4.87
N MET A 501 -2.83 -14.95 3.60
CA MET A 501 -3.87 -14.77 2.56
C MET A 501 -4.83 -15.95 2.33
N GLY A 502 -4.74 -17.01 3.14
CA GLY A 502 -5.62 -18.20 3.02
C GLY A 502 -6.82 -18.22 3.96
N ALA A 503 -7.30 -17.06 4.45
CA ALA A 503 -8.47 -17.06 5.33
C ALA A 503 -9.74 -17.35 4.51
N GLN A 504 -10.35 -18.51 4.75
CA GLN A 504 -11.62 -18.92 4.14
C GLN A 504 -12.68 -17.84 4.41
N VAL A 505 -13.13 -17.16 3.37
CA VAL A 505 -14.18 -16.12 3.47
C VAL A 505 -15.49 -16.81 3.86
N ARG A 506 -15.93 -16.60 5.11
CA ARG A 506 -17.19 -17.16 5.61
C ARG A 506 -18.36 -16.29 5.18
N LEU A 507 -19.18 -16.83 4.28
CA LEU A 507 -20.42 -16.20 3.79
C LEU A 507 -21.63 -16.79 4.53
N LEU A 508 -22.69 -15.98 4.66
CA LEU A 508 -23.99 -16.41 5.15
C LEU A 508 -24.75 -17.22 4.08
N ALA A 509 -25.84 -17.86 4.48
CA ALA A 509 -26.84 -18.39 3.56
C ALA A 509 -27.50 -17.24 2.78
N PRO A 510 -27.89 -17.46 1.50
CA PRO A 510 -28.57 -16.44 0.71
C PRO A 510 -29.93 -16.08 1.34
N SER A 511 -30.33 -14.81 1.20
CA SER A 511 -31.64 -14.33 1.66
C SER A 511 -32.27 -13.34 0.67
N GLY A 512 -33.61 -13.31 0.63
CA GLY A 512 -34.39 -12.49 -0.30
C GLY A 512 -34.92 -13.26 -1.52
N ASN A 513 -35.45 -12.53 -2.49
CA ASN A 513 -36.03 -13.10 -3.71
C ASN A 513 -34.93 -13.58 -4.67
N ALA A 514 -34.92 -14.89 -4.98
CA ALA A 514 -33.91 -15.53 -5.81
C ALA A 514 -33.82 -14.98 -7.23
N GLU A 515 -34.95 -14.63 -7.83
CA GLU A 515 -34.97 -14.07 -9.18
C GLU A 515 -34.42 -12.64 -9.19
N VAL A 516 -34.70 -11.87 -8.15
CA VAL A 516 -34.19 -10.50 -8.02
C VAL A 516 -32.70 -10.49 -7.80
N PHE A 517 -32.17 -11.21 -6.80
CA PHE A 517 -30.73 -11.19 -6.56
C PHE A 517 -29.94 -11.79 -7.71
N LYS A 518 -30.53 -12.72 -8.48
CA LYS A 518 -29.93 -13.23 -9.72
C LYS A 518 -29.73 -12.12 -10.73
N VAL A 519 -30.80 -11.39 -11.08
CA VAL A 519 -30.72 -10.30 -12.07
C VAL A 519 -29.72 -9.24 -11.62
N ILE A 520 -29.75 -8.86 -10.34
CA ILE A 520 -28.85 -7.86 -9.77
C ILE A 520 -27.39 -8.34 -9.79
N GLY A 521 -27.12 -9.58 -9.39
CA GLY A 521 -25.79 -10.17 -9.47
C GLY A 521 -25.23 -10.19 -10.89
N LEU A 522 -26.05 -10.53 -11.89
CA LEU A 522 -25.64 -10.52 -13.29
C LEU A 522 -25.35 -9.11 -13.80
N ILE A 523 -26.12 -8.11 -13.39
CA ILE A 523 -25.88 -6.70 -13.76
C ILE A 523 -24.56 -6.20 -13.18
N LEU A 524 -24.31 -6.43 -11.89
CA LEU A 524 -23.05 -6.01 -11.25
C LEU A 524 -21.83 -6.74 -11.83
N GLY A 525 -22.00 -7.98 -12.28
CA GLY A 525 -20.96 -8.74 -12.99
C GLY A 525 -20.80 -8.38 -14.46
N SER A 526 -21.72 -7.58 -15.04
CA SER A 526 -21.75 -7.32 -16.48
C SER A 526 -20.61 -6.42 -16.97
N PRO A 527 -20.18 -6.54 -18.24
CA PRO A 527 -19.16 -5.66 -18.81
C PRO A 527 -19.51 -4.17 -18.68
N ASP A 528 -20.77 -3.80 -18.88
CA ASP A 528 -21.23 -2.41 -18.77
C ASP A 528 -21.06 -1.88 -17.34
N PHE A 529 -21.45 -2.63 -16.31
CA PHE A 529 -21.22 -2.19 -14.92
C PHE A 529 -19.74 -2.15 -14.57
N GLN A 530 -18.92 -3.06 -15.09
CA GLN A 530 -17.48 -3.04 -14.83
C GLN A 530 -16.75 -1.88 -15.52
N ARG A 531 -17.39 -1.22 -16.50
CA ARG A 531 -16.83 -0.12 -17.29
C ARG A 531 -17.47 1.26 -17.05
N GLN A 532 -18.64 1.28 -16.40
CA GLN A 532 -19.28 2.51 -15.89
C GLN A 532 -18.37 3.20 -14.88
#